data_AF-A0A1D6MB60-F1
#
_entry.id   AF-A0A1D6MB60-F1
#
_cell.length_a   1.000
_cell.length_b   1.000
_cell.length_c   1.000
_cell.angle_alpha   90.00
_cell.angle_beta   90.00
_cell.angle_gamma   90.00
#
_symmetry.space_group_name_H-M   'P 1'
#
loop_
_entity.id
_entity.type
_entity.pdbx_description
1 polymer ?
#
loop_
_entity_poly.entity_id
_entity_poly.type
_entity_poly.pdbx_seq_one_letter_code
_entity_poly.pdbx_strand_id
1 'polypeptide(L)'
;MSRLLSRQHLAAVRRSAPFACVSRWLHTPSFATVSPQEVSGSSPAEVQNFDAQQCANADLALSCLCLNHSCSVQGSWTASANWNWIVDPLNGDKFIKVAEVQGTEIKPFVESLSKCPKHGLHNPLKAPERCV
;
A
#
# COMPACT_ATOMS: atom_id res chain seq x y z
N MET A 1 -53.88 22.28 -39.50
CA MET A 1 -52.92 21.30 -38.94
C MET A 1 -51.51 21.87 -39.11
N SER A 2 -51.14 22.82 -38.25
CA SER A 2 -49.92 23.63 -38.39
C SER A 2 -48.76 22.94 -37.64
N ARG A 3 -47.66 22.65 -38.35
CA ARG A 3 -46.44 22.07 -37.78
C ARG A 3 -45.57 23.19 -37.17
N LEU A 4 -45.49 23.24 -35.84
CA LEU A 4 -44.52 24.08 -35.12
C LEU A 4 -43.18 23.34 -35.06
N LEU A 5 -42.17 23.86 -35.77
CA LEU A 5 -40.78 23.42 -35.66
C LEU A 5 -40.13 24.19 -34.49
N SER A 6 -39.82 23.47 -33.41
CA SER A 6 -39.08 24.00 -32.26
C SER A 6 -37.59 24.10 -32.61
N ARG A 7 -37.08 25.33 -32.74
CA ARG A 7 -35.65 25.65 -32.85
C ARG A 7 -35.03 25.57 -31.44
N GLN A 8 -34.32 24.48 -31.15
CA GLN A 8 -33.43 24.45 -29.99
C GLN A 8 -32.09 25.10 -30.37
N HIS A 9 -31.79 26.23 -29.75
CA HIS A 9 -30.48 26.88 -29.79
C HIS A 9 -29.49 26.04 -28.97
N LEU A 10 -28.60 25.30 -29.61
CA LEU A 10 -27.42 24.73 -28.96
C LEU A 10 -26.36 25.83 -28.81
N ALA A 11 -26.25 26.38 -27.60
CA ALA A 11 -25.14 27.22 -27.21
C ALA A 11 -23.89 26.33 -27.03
N ALA A 12 -22.90 26.49 -27.90
CA ALA A 12 -21.60 25.85 -27.76
C ALA A 12 -20.85 26.50 -26.58
N VAL A 13 -20.90 25.86 -25.41
CA VAL A 13 -20.06 26.23 -24.26
C VAL A 13 -18.64 25.77 -24.56
N ARG A 14 -17.83 26.69 -25.09
CA ARG A 14 -16.39 26.51 -25.25
C ARG A 14 -15.75 26.60 -23.86
N ARG A 15 -15.62 25.46 -23.16
CA ARG A 15 -14.81 25.40 -21.92
C ARG A 15 -13.36 25.53 -22.33
N SER A 16 -12.81 26.74 -22.25
CA SER A 16 -11.36 26.93 -22.20
C SER A 16 -10.86 26.23 -20.94
N ALA A 17 -10.37 25.00 -21.09
CA ALA A 17 -9.58 24.37 -20.05
C ALA A 17 -8.34 25.25 -19.83
N PRO A 18 -8.11 25.78 -18.62
CA PRO A 18 -6.81 26.35 -18.32
C PRO A 18 -5.81 25.20 -18.43
N PHE A 19 -4.87 25.35 -19.37
CA PHE A 19 -3.64 24.59 -19.40
C PHE A 19 -2.91 24.83 -18.07
N ALA A 20 -3.14 23.98 -17.08
CA ALA A 20 -2.36 23.97 -15.86
C ALA A 20 -2.37 22.56 -15.24
N CYS A 21 -1.16 22.03 -15.07
CA CYS A 21 -0.80 20.84 -14.30
C CYS A 21 -0.96 19.46 -14.96
N VAL A 22 -0.26 19.22 -16.07
CA VAL A 22 0.01 17.84 -16.55
C VAL A 22 1.45 17.39 -16.26
N SER A 23 2.32 18.25 -15.72
CA SER A 23 3.76 17.99 -15.72
C SER A 23 4.35 17.36 -14.45
N ARG A 24 3.56 17.06 -13.40
CA ARG A 24 4.12 16.61 -12.11
C ARG A 24 3.81 15.17 -11.69
N TRP A 25 3.05 14.41 -12.47
CA TRP A 25 2.70 13.01 -12.16
C TRP A 25 3.78 11.98 -12.55
N LEU A 26 4.91 12.41 -13.12
CA LEU A 26 5.91 11.52 -13.73
C LEU A 26 7.09 11.12 -12.82
N HIS A 27 7.18 11.66 -11.62
CA HIS A 27 8.39 11.52 -10.78
C HIS A 27 8.26 10.46 -9.68
N THR A 28 7.04 10.00 -9.40
CA THR A 28 6.79 9.01 -8.35
C THR A 28 6.70 7.62 -9.00
N PRO A 29 7.59 6.68 -8.66
CA PRO A 29 7.54 5.32 -9.20
C PRO A 29 6.22 4.61 -8.90
N SER A 30 5.85 3.60 -9.69
CA SER A 30 4.58 2.87 -9.54
C SER A 30 4.41 2.13 -8.21
N PHE A 31 5.50 1.80 -7.53
CA PHE A 31 5.48 1.16 -6.21
C PHE A 31 5.29 2.16 -5.05
N ALA A 32 5.52 3.45 -5.32
CA ALA A 32 5.59 4.46 -4.27
C ALA A 32 4.19 4.94 -3.88
N THR A 33 3.94 4.97 -2.58
CA THR A 33 2.69 5.45 -1.98
C THR A 33 2.76 6.92 -1.56
N VAL A 34 3.94 7.53 -1.64
CA VAL A 34 4.21 8.90 -1.18
C VAL A 34 5.07 9.65 -2.19
N SER A 35 4.78 10.94 -2.36
CA SER A 35 5.61 11.87 -3.14
C SER A 35 6.53 12.67 -2.21
N PRO A 36 7.87 12.60 -2.35
CA PRO A 36 8.80 13.24 -1.42
C PRO A 36 8.68 14.77 -1.34
N GLN A 37 8.25 15.42 -2.40
CA GLN A 37 8.12 16.89 -2.45
C GLN A 37 6.76 17.39 -1.93
N GLU A 38 5.79 16.49 -1.73
CA GLU A 38 4.43 16.84 -1.32
C GLU A 38 4.16 16.51 0.16
N VAL A 39 4.96 15.64 0.77
CA VAL A 39 4.85 15.32 2.19
C VAL A 39 5.13 16.55 3.06
N SER A 40 4.20 16.88 3.94
CA SER A 40 4.25 18.09 4.78
C SER A 40 3.27 17.95 5.95
N GLY A 41 3.25 18.92 6.88
CA GLY A 41 2.28 18.92 7.97
C GLY A 41 0.81 18.97 7.51
N SER A 42 0.54 19.55 6.33
CA SER A 42 -0.80 19.60 5.73
C SER A 42 -1.15 18.36 4.90
N SER A 43 -0.14 17.58 4.51
CA SER A 43 -0.29 16.33 3.76
C SER A 43 0.64 15.26 4.35
N PRO A 44 0.31 14.72 5.53
CA PRO A 44 1.21 13.80 6.22
C PRO A 44 1.21 12.41 5.59
N ALA A 45 2.37 11.78 5.52
CA ALA A 45 2.52 10.42 5.03
C ALA A 45 2.23 9.37 6.11
N GLU A 46 1.72 8.21 5.68
CA GLU A 46 1.46 7.07 6.57
C GLU A 46 2.47 5.95 6.32
N VAL A 47 3.04 5.42 7.40
CA VAL A 47 3.93 4.25 7.36
C VAL A 47 3.26 3.10 8.10
N GLN A 48 3.07 1.98 7.41
CA GLN A 48 2.45 0.76 7.92
C GLN A 48 3.48 -0.36 8.07
N ASN A 49 3.14 -1.39 8.85
CA ASN A 49 3.97 -2.57 9.05
C ASN A 49 3.64 -3.63 8.00
N PHE A 50 4.60 -4.47 7.63
CA PHE A 50 4.36 -5.61 6.74
C PHE A 50 4.54 -6.90 7.52
N ASP A 51 3.47 -7.68 7.67
CA ASP A 51 3.49 -8.91 8.47
C ASP A 51 2.80 -10.07 7.74
N ALA A 52 3.19 -11.30 8.08
CA ALA A 52 2.56 -12.49 7.54
C ALA A 52 1.18 -12.69 8.19
N GLN A 53 0.11 -12.38 7.46
CA GLN A 53 -1.24 -12.58 7.94
C GLN A 53 -1.50 -14.08 8.13
N GLN A 54 -1.92 -14.50 9.33
CA GLN A 54 -2.55 -15.81 9.48
C GLN A 54 -3.89 -15.78 8.78
N CYS A 55 -4.15 -16.76 7.92
CA CYS A 55 -5.50 -17.03 7.43
C CYS A 55 -6.40 -17.34 8.63
N ALA A 56 -7.12 -16.33 9.13
CA ALA A 56 -7.94 -16.44 10.34
C ALA A 56 -9.26 -17.22 10.15
N ASN A 57 -9.39 -18.04 9.09
CA ASN A 57 -10.56 -18.88 8.89
C ASN A 57 -10.17 -20.25 8.34
N ALA A 58 -10.35 -21.28 9.16
CA ALA A 58 -10.30 -22.67 8.71
C ALA A 58 -11.41 -22.98 7.68
N ASP A 59 -12.50 -22.19 7.63
CA ASP A 59 -13.63 -22.39 6.71
C ASP A 59 -13.41 -21.90 5.27
N LEU A 60 -12.40 -21.06 5.02
CA LEU A 60 -11.99 -20.67 3.66
C LEU A 60 -10.81 -21.52 3.12
N ALA A 61 -10.28 -22.44 3.93
CA ALA A 61 -9.20 -23.33 3.51
C ALA A 61 -9.60 -24.31 2.40
N LEU A 62 -10.91 -24.50 2.16
CA LEU A 62 -11.41 -25.40 1.12
C LEU A 62 -11.45 -24.79 -0.29
N SER A 63 -11.35 -23.46 -0.43
CA SER A 63 -11.33 -22.80 -1.74
C SER A 63 -9.91 -22.51 -2.26
N CYS A 64 -8.91 -22.50 -1.38
CA CYS A 64 -7.51 -22.42 -1.78
C CYS A 64 -6.95 -23.83 -2.01
N LEU A 65 -6.81 -24.22 -3.28
CA LEU A 65 -6.13 -25.42 -3.77
C LEU A 65 -4.62 -25.52 -3.39
N CYS A 66 -4.15 -24.81 -2.37
CA CYS A 66 -2.75 -24.70 -1.98
C CYS A 66 -2.26 -25.89 -1.12
N LEU A 67 -2.88 -27.06 -1.23
CA LEU A 67 -2.56 -28.22 -0.39
C LEU A 67 -1.21 -28.89 -0.72
N ASN A 68 -0.47 -28.46 -1.73
CA ASN A 68 0.82 -29.09 -2.04
C ASN A 68 1.86 -28.05 -2.48
N HIS A 69 2.93 -27.92 -1.68
CA HIS A 69 4.23 -27.38 -2.06
C HIS A 69 4.26 -25.96 -2.67
N SER A 70 4.03 -24.94 -1.85
CA SER A 70 4.84 -23.70 -1.78
C SER A 70 4.14 -22.76 -0.81
N CYS A 71 4.77 -22.48 0.33
CA CYS A 71 4.26 -21.44 1.23
C CYS A 71 4.44 -20.09 0.52
N SER A 72 3.37 -19.62 -0.12
CA SER A 72 3.27 -18.28 -0.64
C SER A 72 3.61 -17.26 0.46
N VAL A 73 4.32 -16.19 0.10
CA VAL A 73 4.61 -15.07 1.00
C VAL A 73 3.29 -14.37 1.35
N GLN A 74 2.61 -14.85 2.39
CA GLN A 74 1.34 -14.28 2.90
C GLN A 74 1.57 -12.97 3.68
N GLY A 75 2.50 -12.13 3.22
CA GLY A 75 2.74 -10.82 3.79
C GLY A 75 1.64 -9.84 3.41
N SER A 76 1.12 -9.09 4.37
CA SER A 76 0.10 -8.07 4.22
C SER A 76 0.53 -6.80 4.93
N TRP A 77 0.18 -5.65 4.35
CA TRP A 77 0.35 -4.36 5.02
C TRP A 77 -0.70 -4.24 6.13
N THR A 78 -0.23 -4.00 7.35
CA THR A 78 -1.05 -3.90 8.56
C THR A 78 -0.84 -2.55 9.22
N ALA A 79 -1.94 -1.89 9.57
CA ALA A 79 -1.93 -0.72 10.40
C ALA A 79 -2.10 -1.13 11.87
N SER A 80 -1.25 -0.59 12.74
CA SER A 80 -1.48 -0.61 14.19
C SER A 80 -2.46 0.50 14.56
N ALA A 81 -3.15 0.34 15.69
CA ALA A 81 -3.99 1.40 16.24
C ALA A 81 -3.16 2.58 16.78
N ASN A 82 -1.87 2.37 17.08
CA ASN A 82 -1.00 3.39 17.66
C ASN A 82 -0.18 4.11 16.56
N TRP A 83 -0.26 5.44 16.55
CA TRP A 83 0.47 6.29 15.61
C TRP A 83 1.49 7.15 16.34
N ASN A 84 2.76 7.03 15.96
CA ASN A 84 3.82 7.92 16.38
C ASN A 84 4.11 8.96 15.29
N TRP A 85 4.22 10.23 15.69
CA TRP A 85 4.46 11.34 14.76
C TRP A 85 5.95 11.64 14.66
N ILE A 86 6.50 11.55 13.46
CA ILE A 86 7.82 12.06 13.13
C ILE A 86 7.66 13.52 12.67
N VAL A 87 8.45 14.40 13.29
CA VAL A 87 8.51 15.81 12.95
C VAL A 87 9.52 16.08 11.84
N ASP A 88 9.22 17.03 10.98
CA ASP A 88 10.13 17.52 9.95
C ASP A 88 11.30 18.27 10.63
N PRO A 89 12.56 17.85 10.44
CA PRO A 89 13.71 18.51 11.02
C PRO A 89 13.90 19.98 10.62
N LEU A 90 13.29 20.43 9.50
CA LEU A 90 13.49 21.77 8.95
C LEU A 90 12.53 22.82 9.51
N ASN A 91 11.34 22.42 9.96
CA ASN A 91 10.29 23.35 10.41
C ASN A 91 9.50 22.85 11.65
N GLY A 92 9.66 21.60 12.06
CA GLY A 92 8.98 21.01 13.22
C GLY A 92 7.58 20.45 12.94
N ASP A 93 7.09 20.51 11.69
CA ASP A 93 5.76 20.03 11.34
C ASP A 93 5.65 18.50 11.44
N LYS A 94 4.50 18.01 11.89
CA LYS A 94 4.19 16.58 11.95
C LYS A 94 3.79 16.07 10.57
N PHE A 95 4.77 15.72 9.76
CA PHE A 95 4.59 15.34 8.34
C PHE A 95 4.61 13.82 8.06
N ILE A 96 4.98 12.97 9.02
CA ILE A 96 4.94 11.52 8.87
C ILE A 96 4.35 10.90 10.14
N LYS A 97 3.38 9.99 9.98
CA LYS A 97 2.88 9.14 11.06
C LYS A 97 3.22 7.67 10.80
N VAL A 98 3.80 7.03 11.81
CA VAL A 98 4.24 5.64 11.77
C VAL A 98 3.35 4.80 12.66
N ALA A 99 2.80 3.71 12.11
CA ALA A 99 2.04 2.73 12.87
C ALA A 99 2.98 1.95 13.78
N GLU A 100 3.03 2.28 15.06
CA GLU A 100 3.98 1.70 16.02
C GLU A 100 3.43 0.41 16.62
N VAL A 101 4.11 -0.71 16.34
CA VAL A 101 3.73 -2.03 16.86
C VAL A 101 3.83 -2.04 18.39
N GLN A 102 2.71 -2.32 19.04
CA GLN A 102 2.65 -2.43 20.50
C GLN A 102 3.09 -3.82 20.98
N GLY A 103 3.46 -3.95 22.25
CA GLY A 103 3.94 -5.23 22.82
C GLY A 103 2.99 -6.42 22.60
N THR A 104 1.68 -6.18 22.63
CA THR A 104 0.65 -7.20 22.36
C THR A 104 0.53 -7.60 20.89
N GLU A 105 1.02 -6.76 19.98
CA GLU A 105 0.95 -6.92 18.53
C GLU A 105 2.21 -7.58 17.95
N ILE A 106 3.20 -7.91 18.78
CA ILE A 106 4.48 -8.54 18.36
C ILE A 106 4.31 -10.02 17.99
N LYS A 107 3.34 -10.70 18.62
CA LYS A 107 3.13 -12.14 18.46
C LYS A 107 3.09 -12.64 16.99
N PRO A 108 2.32 -12.03 16.07
CA PRO A 108 2.27 -12.51 14.69
C PRO A 108 3.61 -12.37 13.94
N PHE A 109 4.44 -11.37 14.28
CA PHE A 109 5.81 -11.26 13.76
C PHE A 109 6.71 -12.39 14.26
N VAL A 110 6.61 -12.76 15.54
CA VAL A 110 7.38 -13.89 16.10
C VAL A 110 6.98 -15.20 15.43
N GLU A 111 5.68 -15.40 15.21
CA GLU A 111 5.15 -16.57 14.52
C GLU A 111 5.59 -16.59 13.05
N SER A 112 5.62 -15.43 12.38
CA SER A 112 6.17 -15.26 11.03
C SER A 112 7.65 -15.65 10.97
N LEU A 113 8.47 -15.14 11.89
CA LEU A 113 9.89 -15.47 11.99
C LEU A 113 10.13 -16.96 12.29
N SER A 114 9.25 -17.59 13.06
CA SER A 114 9.36 -19.03 13.37
C SER A 114 9.19 -19.94 12.15
N LYS A 115 8.58 -19.43 11.06
CA LYS A 115 8.48 -20.16 9.77
C LYS A 115 9.83 -20.32 9.08
N CYS A 116 10.84 -19.53 9.46
CA CYS A 116 12.20 -19.67 8.96
C CYS A 116 12.99 -20.67 9.80
N PRO A 117 13.33 -21.86 9.28
CA PRO A 117 14.13 -22.85 10.01
C PRO A 117 15.58 -22.38 10.14
N LYS A 118 16.32 -22.98 11.09
CA LYS A 118 17.73 -22.59 11.38
C LYS A 118 18.69 -22.70 10.19
N HIS A 119 18.42 -23.60 9.24
CA HIS A 119 19.21 -23.73 8.01
C HIS A 119 18.76 -22.81 6.88
N GLY A 120 17.90 -21.82 7.19
CA GLY A 120 17.35 -20.86 6.24
C GLY A 120 16.26 -21.44 5.32
N LEU A 121 15.60 -20.53 4.60
CA LEU A 121 14.66 -20.88 3.54
C LEU A 121 15.37 -21.47 2.30
N HIS A 122 16.65 -21.12 2.13
CA HIS A 122 17.57 -21.65 1.13
C HIS A 122 18.98 -21.71 1.72
N ASN A 123 19.82 -22.57 1.16
CA ASN A 123 21.25 -22.69 1.44
C ASN A 123 21.91 -23.41 0.24
N PRO A 124 23.25 -23.54 0.19
CA PRO A 124 23.94 -24.13 -0.96
C PRO A 124 23.46 -25.55 -1.34
N LEU A 125 22.87 -26.30 -0.41
CA LEU A 125 22.36 -27.66 -0.61
C LEU A 125 20.81 -27.71 -0.69
N LYS A 126 20.09 -26.61 -0.45
CA LYS A 126 18.63 -26.52 -0.42
C LYS A 126 18.14 -25.26 -1.12
N ALA A 127 17.32 -25.41 -2.16
CA ALA A 127 16.87 -24.28 -3.00
C ALA A 127 18.06 -23.44 -3.53
N PRO A 128 19.06 -24.08 -4.17
CA PRO A 128 20.28 -23.41 -4.63
C PRO A 128 20.01 -22.32 -5.68
N GLU A 129 18.89 -22.38 -6.40
CA GLU A 129 18.47 -21.35 -7.36
C GLU A 129 18.28 -19.96 -6.74
N ARG A 130 18.16 -19.89 -5.41
CA ARG A 130 18.07 -18.64 -4.65
C ARG A 130 19.43 -18.16 -4.12
N CYS A 131 20.46 -19.01 -4.16
CA CYS A 131 21.84 -18.66 -3.86
C CYS A 131 22.50 -18.16 -5.14
N VAL A 132 22.16 -16.94 -5.56
CA VAL A 132 22.83 -16.27 -6.70
C VAL A 132 24.02 -15.47 -6.20
#